data_AF-A0A2H9PNY4-F1
#
_entry.id   AF-A0A2H9PNY4-F1
#
_cell.length_a   1.000
_cell.length_b   1.000
_cell.length_c   1.000
_cell.angle_alpha   90.00
_cell.angle_beta   90.00
_cell.angle_gamma   90.00
#
_symmetry.space_group_name_H-M   'P 1'
#
loop_
_entity.id
_entity.type
_entity.pdbx_description
1 polymer ?
#
loop_
_entity_poly.entity_id
_entity_poly.type
_entity_poly.pdbx_seq_one_letter_code
_entity_poly.pdbx_strand_id
1 'polypeptide(L)'
;MKKLFFLAVLLSLSFVGYYFVDFQSISSNLITGEFSTSDTISSVADQGNVEVYFCPRDNCDLVLEQFIDSAQESIHCAFFELDLDNLRNLILEKSEQIDVRIVT
;
A
#
# COMPACT_ATOMS: atom_id res chain seq x y z
N MET A 1 -7.94 16.36 -49.90
CA MET A 1 -8.35 15.41 -48.84
C MET A 1 -7.22 14.51 -48.34
N LYS A 2 -6.33 13.98 -49.20
CA LYS A 2 -5.20 13.12 -48.76
C LYS A 2 -4.19 13.81 -47.80
N LYS A 3 -3.96 15.12 -47.95
CA LYS A 3 -3.05 15.89 -47.07
C LYS A 3 -3.59 16.05 -45.64
N LEU A 4 -4.91 16.13 -45.46
CA LEU A 4 -5.54 16.26 -44.13
C LEU A 4 -5.50 14.92 -43.37
N PHE A 5 -5.69 13.81 -44.08
CA PHE A 5 -5.58 12.47 -43.52
C PHE A 5 -4.16 12.17 -43.00
N PHE A 6 -3.13 12.58 -43.77
CA PHE A 6 -1.74 12.41 -43.36
C PHE A 6 -1.39 13.21 -42.09
N LEU A 7 -1.97 14.39 -41.93
CA LEU A 7 -1.75 15.25 -40.77
C LEU A 7 -2.43 14.70 -39.49
N ALA A 8 -3.61 14.11 -39.64
CA ALA A 8 -4.33 13.47 -38.53
C ALA A 8 -3.59 12.20 -38.03
N VAL A 9 -2.98 11.42 -38.95
CA VAL A 9 -2.19 10.23 -38.59
C VAL A 9 -0.89 10.62 -37.86
N LEU A 10 -0.24 11.72 -38.26
CA LEU A 10 0.94 12.22 -37.55
C LEU A 10 0.60 12.72 -36.13
N LEU A 11 -0.54 13.37 -35.95
CA LEU A 11 -1.00 13.83 -34.63
C LEU A 11 -1.40 12.66 -33.72
N SER A 12 -2.06 11.63 -34.24
CA SER A 12 -2.40 10.44 -33.44
C SER A 12 -1.17 9.64 -33.04
N LEU A 13 -0.16 9.49 -33.92
CA LEU A 13 1.10 8.83 -33.59
C LEU A 13 1.89 9.57 -32.51
N SER A 14 1.88 10.91 -32.53
CA SER A 14 2.53 11.74 -31.51
C SER A 14 1.82 11.62 -30.14
N PHE A 15 0.49 11.51 -30.14
CA PHE A 15 -0.31 11.36 -28.94
C PHE A 15 -0.11 9.98 -28.29
N VAL A 16 -0.02 8.90 -29.09
CA VAL A 16 0.27 7.54 -28.60
C VAL A 16 1.67 7.43 -28.01
N GLY A 17 2.67 8.10 -28.61
CA GLY A 17 4.04 8.12 -28.09
C GLY A 17 4.17 8.77 -26.71
N TYR A 18 3.34 9.78 -26.40
CA TYR A 18 3.35 10.45 -25.10
C TYR A 18 2.89 9.52 -23.96
N TYR A 19 1.90 8.66 -24.20
CA TYR A 19 1.47 7.66 -23.21
C TYR A 19 2.45 6.48 -23.09
N PHE A 20 3.35 6.29 -24.05
CA PHE A 20 4.33 5.20 -24.04
C PHE A 20 5.70 5.60 -23.47
N VAL A 21 5.90 6.88 -23.11
CA VAL A 21 7.02 7.24 -22.22
C VAL A 21 6.61 6.88 -20.80
N ASP A 22 6.41 5.58 -20.59
CA ASP A 22 6.46 5.01 -19.27
C ASP A 22 7.89 5.20 -18.78
N PHE A 23 8.01 5.73 -17.58
CA PHE A 23 9.26 6.00 -16.89
C PHE A 23 9.93 4.65 -16.63
N GLN A 24 10.65 4.14 -17.64
CA GLN A 24 11.49 2.97 -17.51
C GLN A 24 12.67 3.38 -16.63
N SER A 25 12.43 3.23 -15.31
CA SER A 25 13.39 2.99 -14.26
C SER A 25 14.75 3.66 -14.50
N ILE A 26 14.99 4.78 -13.81
CA ILE A 26 16.34 5.29 -13.55
C ILE A 26 17.28 4.09 -13.39
N SER A 27 18.14 3.88 -14.39
CA SER A 27 19.01 2.73 -14.44
C SER A 27 19.93 2.79 -13.22
N SER A 28 19.80 1.83 -12.33
CA SER A 28 20.61 1.61 -11.14
C SER A 28 22.11 1.37 -11.41
N ASN A 29 22.56 1.54 -12.65
CA ASN A 29 23.93 1.28 -13.09
C ASN A 29 24.83 2.53 -13.13
N LEU A 30 24.39 3.67 -12.58
CA LEU A 30 25.26 4.85 -12.40
C LEU A 30 25.84 4.96 -10.97
N ILE A 31 25.81 3.87 -10.19
CA ILE A 31 26.63 3.73 -8.99
C ILE A 31 27.81 2.85 -9.37
N THR A 32 28.96 3.46 -9.66
CA THR A 32 30.23 2.74 -9.87
C THR A 32 30.70 2.18 -8.53
N GLY A 33 30.22 0.99 -8.20
CA GLY A 33 30.70 0.14 -7.13
C GLY A 33 30.45 -1.30 -7.56
N GLU A 34 31.50 -2.10 -7.63
CA GLU A 34 31.46 -3.50 -8.04
C GLU A 34 30.52 -4.28 -7.09
N PHE A 35 29.30 -4.58 -7.55
CA PHE A 35 28.37 -5.42 -6.80
C PHE A 35 28.84 -6.86 -6.92
N SER A 36 29.58 -7.33 -5.92
CA SER A 36 29.85 -8.75 -5.76
C SER A 36 28.52 -9.46 -5.53
N THR A 37 28.04 -10.17 -6.56
CA THR A 37 26.93 -11.12 -6.45
C THR A 37 27.40 -12.34 -5.65
N SER A 38 27.52 -12.17 -4.33
CA SER A 38 27.78 -13.27 -3.41
C SER A 38 26.96 -13.05 -2.15
N ASP A 39 25.65 -13.22 -2.32
CA ASP A 39 24.88 -14.16 -1.51
C ASP A 39 23.51 -14.27 -2.16
N THR A 40 23.03 -15.49 -2.30
CA THR A 40 21.63 -15.75 -2.63
C THR A 40 20.81 -15.28 -1.43
N ILE A 41 20.52 -13.98 -1.36
CA ILE A 41 19.58 -13.44 -0.38
C ILE A 41 18.22 -14.01 -0.81
N SER A 42 17.87 -15.17 -0.26
CA SER A 42 16.49 -15.62 -0.22
C SER A 42 15.79 -14.66 0.73
N SER A 43 15.38 -13.52 0.19
CA SER A 43 14.53 -12.59 0.93
C SER A 43 13.26 -13.39 1.23
N VAL A 44 13.04 -13.69 2.51
CA VAL A 44 11.76 -14.17 2.99
C VAL A 44 10.78 -13.02 2.75
N ALA A 45 10.17 -13.05 1.56
CA ALA A 45 9.17 -12.09 1.18
C ALA A 45 7.85 -12.56 1.79
N ASP A 46 7.26 -11.69 2.61
CA ASP A 46 5.90 -11.90 3.08
C ASP A 46 4.98 -12.09 1.86
N GLN A 47 4.16 -13.14 1.90
CA GLN A 47 3.16 -13.43 0.86
C GLN A 47 1.81 -12.78 1.20
N GLY A 48 1.74 -12.01 2.29
CA GLY A 48 0.57 -11.27 2.72
C GLY A 48 0.21 -10.10 1.79
N ASN A 49 -0.99 -9.57 2.02
CA ASN A 49 -1.42 -8.30 1.45
C ASN A 49 -1.09 -7.17 2.43
N VAL A 50 -0.44 -6.11 1.94
CA VAL A 50 -0.13 -4.93 2.74
C VAL A 50 -0.96 -3.77 2.24
N GLU A 51 -1.81 -3.24 3.12
CA GLU A 51 -2.64 -2.07 2.87
C GLU A 51 -2.06 -0.86 3.59
N VAL A 52 -2.04 0.30 2.91
CA VAL A 52 -1.41 1.53 3.42
C VAL A 52 -2.43 2.65 3.40
N TYR A 53 -2.53 3.37 4.52
CA TYR A 53 -3.48 4.46 4.74
C TYR A 53 -2.77 5.71 5.25
N PHE A 54 -3.23 6.88 4.80
CA PHE A 54 -2.68 8.19 5.12
C PHE A 54 -3.76 9.10 5.72
N CYS A 55 -3.62 9.42 7.00
CA CYS A 55 -4.47 10.39 7.65
C CYS A 55 -4.09 11.85 7.33
N PRO A 56 -5.07 12.77 7.25
CA PRO A 56 -6.50 12.55 7.51
C PRO A 56 -7.30 12.09 6.27
N ARG A 57 -6.66 11.87 5.12
CA ARG A 57 -7.35 11.56 3.85
C ARG A 57 -8.16 10.27 3.92
N ASP A 58 -7.59 9.23 4.53
CA ASP A 58 -8.12 7.87 4.47
C ASP A 58 -8.98 7.48 5.68
N ASN A 59 -9.30 8.44 6.57
CA ASN A 59 -10.08 8.21 7.78
C ASN A 59 -9.61 6.96 8.57
N CYS A 60 -8.38 7.02 9.09
CA CYS A 60 -7.71 5.86 9.71
C CYS A 60 -8.47 5.32 10.93
N ASP A 61 -9.23 6.17 11.63
CA ASP A 61 -10.07 5.76 12.76
C ASP A 61 -11.10 4.72 12.29
N LEU A 62 -11.83 5.02 11.21
CA LEU A 62 -12.81 4.11 10.63
C LEU A 62 -12.16 2.84 10.07
N VAL A 63 -11.00 2.98 9.41
CA VAL A 63 -10.26 1.82 8.87
C VAL A 63 -9.83 0.88 10.01
N LEU A 64 -9.30 1.42 11.10
CA LEU A 64 -8.89 0.64 12.26
C LEU A 64 -10.09 0.01 12.97
N GLU A 65 -11.19 0.73 13.15
CA GLU A 65 -12.44 0.19 13.69
C GLU A 65 -12.94 -1.01 12.87
N GLN A 66 -12.99 -0.89 11.54
CA GLN A 66 -13.41 -1.97 10.64
C GLN A 66 -12.47 -3.17 10.69
N PHE A 67 -11.17 -2.93 10.76
CA PHE A 67 -10.18 -4.01 10.88
C PHE A 67 -10.38 -4.80 12.18
N ILE A 68 -10.54 -4.10 13.31
CA ILE A 68 -10.78 -4.72 14.62
C ILE A 68 -12.13 -5.44 14.66
N ASP A 69 -13.18 -4.87 14.05
CA ASP A 69 -14.48 -5.52 13.99
C ASP A 69 -14.47 -6.82 13.16
N SER A 70 -13.60 -6.92 12.16
CA SER A 70 -13.48 -8.13 11.33
C SER A 70 -12.95 -9.35 12.09
N ALA A 71 -12.32 -9.16 13.26
CA ALA A 71 -11.71 -10.23 14.04
C ALA A 71 -12.75 -11.24 14.58
N GLN A 72 -12.47 -12.54 14.38
CA GLN A 72 -13.36 -13.65 14.77
C GLN A 72 -12.82 -14.52 15.91
N GLU A 73 -11.51 -14.51 16.16
CA GLU A 73 -10.87 -15.42 17.12
C GLU A 73 -10.10 -14.70 18.23
N SER A 74 -9.34 -13.67 17.88
CA SER A 74 -8.56 -12.89 18.85
C SER A 74 -8.21 -11.49 18.36
N ILE A 75 -7.94 -10.59 19.31
CA ILE A 75 -7.40 -9.25 19.10
C ILE A 75 -6.20 -9.07 20.03
N HIS A 76 -4.99 -9.08 19.49
CA HIS A 76 -3.76 -8.79 20.24
C HIS A 76 -3.15 -7.49 19.73
N CYS A 77 -3.16 -6.45 20.56
CA CYS A 77 -2.71 -5.12 20.17
C CYS A 77 -1.68 -4.55 21.16
N ALA A 78 -0.76 -3.77 20.62
CA ALA A 78 0.15 -2.92 21.38
C ALA A 78 -0.08 -1.47 20.94
N PHE A 79 -0.59 -0.65 21.85
CA PHE A 79 -0.81 0.77 21.62
C PHE A 79 0.19 1.58 22.44
N PHE A 80 0.53 2.79 21.98
CA PHE A 80 1.18 3.75 22.87
C PHE A 80 0.14 4.46 23.74
N GLU A 81 -1.00 4.80 23.15
CA GLU A 81 -2.14 5.42 23.81
C GLU A 81 -3.44 4.94 23.15
N LEU A 82 -4.48 4.70 23.96
CA LEU A 82 -5.79 4.20 23.51
C LEU A 82 -6.90 5.20 23.88
N ASP A 83 -6.86 6.37 23.25
CA ASP A 83 -7.78 7.49 23.53
C ASP A 83 -8.96 7.60 22.53
N LEU A 84 -9.03 6.72 21.53
CA LEU A 84 -10.15 6.70 20.60
C LEU A 84 -11.35 5.97 21.22
N ASP A 85 -12.34 6.73 21.69
CA ASP A 85 -13.51 6.21 22.41
C ASP A 85 -14.24 5.08 21.68
N ASN A 86 -14.49 5.24 20.38
CA ASN A 86 -15.15 4.24 19.55
C ASN A 86 -14.40 2.92 19.52
N LEU A 87 -13.08 2.99 19.30
CA LEU A 87 -12.21 1.82 19.26
C LEU A 87 -12.18 1.12 20.62
N ARG A 88 -12.08 1.87 21.72
CA ARG A 88 -12.07 1.32 23.07
C ARG A 88 -13.39 0.61 23.40
N ASN A 89 -14.52 1.20 23.02
CA ASN A 89 -15.84 0.60 23.21
C ASN A 89 -15.99 -0.69 22.37
N LEU A 90 -15.55 -0.68 21.11
CA LEU A 90 -15.56 -1.85 20.23
C LEU A 90 -14.71 -3.00 20.80
N ILE A 91 -13.50 -2.70 21.27
CA ILE A 91 -12.61 -3.69 21.90
C ILE A 91 -13.26 -4.29 23.15
N LEU A 92 -13.91 -3.47 23.99
CA LEU A 92 -14.62 -3.95 25.17
C LEU A 92 -15.76 -4.89 24.79
N GLU A 93 -16.56 -4.55 23.79
CA GLU A 93 -17.63 -5.43 23.27
C GLU A 93 -17.06 -6.77 22.76
N LYS A 94 -15.99 -6.72 21.95
CA LYS A 94 -15.33 -7.93 21.43
C LYS A 94 -14.75 -8.81 22.54
N SER A 95 -14.30 -8.23 23.64
CA SER A 95 -13.71 -8.97 24.76
C SER A 95 -14.68 -9.92 25.45
N GLU A 96 -15.99 -9.74 25.25
CA GLU A 96 -17.00 -10.66 25.75
C GLU A 96 -17.11 -11.95 24.92
N GLN A 97 -16.58 -11.94 23.69
CA GLN A 97 -16.80 -12.99 22.68
C GLN A 97 -15.51 -13.69 22.27
N ILE A 98 -14.38 -12.97 22.23
CA ILE A 98 -13.10 -13.45 21.68
C ILE A 98 -11.91 -13.11 22.59
N ASP A 99 -10.76 -13.75 22.39
CA ASP A 99 -9.55 -13.50 23.21
C ASP A 99 -8.97 -12.12 22.89
N VAL A 100 -9.00 -11.20 23.85
CA VAL A 100 -8.48 -9.83 23.70
C VAL A 100 -7.32 -9.59 24.65
N ARG A 101 -6.19 -9.13 24.11
CA ARG A 101 -4.97 -8.80 24.87
C ARG A 101 -4.40 -7.47 24.42
N ILE A 102 -4.22 -6.55 25.36
CA ILE A 102 -3.74 -5.20 25.09
C ILE A 102 -2.57 -4.88 26.01
N VAL A 103 -1.52 -4.31 25.41
CA VAL A 103 -0.44 -3.64 26.12
C VAL A 103 -0.43 -2.17 25.72
N THR A 104 -0.28 -1.29 26.70
CA THR A 104 -0.14 0.16 26.50
C THR A 104 1.03 0.71 27.30
#